data_AF-A0A0C3EN68-F1
#
_entry.id   AF-A0A0C3EN68-F1
#
_cell.length_a   1.000
_cell.length_b   1.000
_cell.length_c   1.000
_cell.angle_alpha   90.00
_cell.angle_beta   90.00
_cell.angle_gamma   90.00
#
_symmetry.space_group_name_H-M   'P 1'
#
loop_
_entity.id
_entity.type
_entity.pdbx_description
1 polymer ?
#
loop_
_entity_poly.entity_id
_entity_poly.type
_entity_poly.pdbx_seq_one_letter_code
_entity_poly.pdbx_strand_id
1 'polypeptide(L)'
;MAQLPNVLEMRAQEKKDLLQTFLTHHYCLVSGRSKATVPWLSITKNPQLYFADQYFPEKIPFKEPSKLTYGQVTEILHFWRQRQKHTPHDIFRFKKWKDFDGIMCDPVTDECMADDSGKGRLGWSVGS
;
A
#
# COMPACT_ATOMS: atom_id res chain seq x y z
N MET A 1 0.83 -5.66 14.29
CA MET A 1 0.10 -4.52 13.70
C MET A 1 0.98 -3.28 13.81
N ALA A 2 1.19 -2.52 12.73
CA ALA A 2 2.06 -1.33 12.77
C ALA A 2 1.30 -0.14 13.36
N GLN A 3 1.75 0.37 14.50
CA GLN A 3 1.21 1.58 15.13
C GLN A 3 1.91 2.82 14.55
N LEU A 4 1.17 3.91 14.32
CA LEU A 4 1.76 5.16 13.81
C LEU A 4 2.51 5.89 14.94
N PRO A 5 3.78 6.30 14.75
CA PRO A 5 4.54 7.08 15.73
C PRO A 5 3.97 8.49 15.97
N ASN A 6 4.54 9.25 16.91
CA ASN A 6 4.05 10.59 17.23
C ASN A 6 4.29 11.61 16.10
N VAL A 7 3.36 11.68 15.16
CA VAL A 7 3.30 12.59 14.01
C VAL A 7 3.64 14.05 14.35
N LEU A 8 3.27 14.58 15.52
CA LEU A 8 3.47 16.02 15.81
C LEU A 8 4.95 16.42 15.92
N GLU A 9 5.82 15.50 16.34
CA GLU A 9 7.24 15.76 16.59
C GLU A 9 8.14 15.44 15.39
N MET A 10 7.58 14.78 14.35
CA MET A 10 8.33 14.34 13.18
C MET A 10 8.60 15.47 12.19
N ARG A 11 9.78 15.47 11.56
CA ARG A 11 10.08 16.37 10.44
C ARG A 11 9.17 16.06 9.24
N ALA A 12 9.06 17.02 8.32
CA ALA A 12 8.29 16.85 7.09
C ALA A 12 8.71 15.61 6.30
N GLN A 13 10.01 15.33 6.21
CA GLN A 13 10.54 14.19 5.49
C GLN A 13 10.12 12.87 6.16
N GLU A 14 10.31 12.76 7.48
CA GLU A 14 9.94 11.55 8.24
C GLU A 14 8.43 11.24 8.12
N LYS A 15 7.58 12.27 8.11
CA LYS A 15 6.13 12.11 7.87
C LYS A 15 5.84 11.53 6.48
N LYS A 16 6.53 12.02 5.45
CA LYS A 16 6.38 11.53 4.07
C LYS A 16 6.86 10.10 3.93
N ASP A 17 8.03 9.78 4.49
CA ASP A 17 8.59 8.43 4.52
C ASP A 17 7.63 7.47 5.22
N LEU A 18 7.11 7.84 6.39
CA LEU A 18 6.12 7.03 7.11
C LEU A 18 4.87 6.75 6.28
N LEU A 19 4.29 7.79 5.67
CA LEU A 19 3.12 7.65 4.79
C LEU A 19 3.43 6.74 3.59
N GLN A 20 4.61 6.89 3.00
CA GLN A 20 5.06 6.10 1.86
C GLN A 20 5.26 4.63 2.22
N THR A 21 5.95 4.34 3.33
CA THR A 21 6.14 2.99 3.84
C THR A 21 4.80 2.33 4.14
N PHE A 22 3.88 3.05 4.79
CA PHE A 22 2.56 2.54 5.13
C PHE A 22 1.74 2.17 3.88
N LEU A 23 1.65 3.08 2.91
CA LEU A 23 0.95 2.82 1.65
C LEU A 23 1.61 1.69 0.84
N THR A 24 2.94 1.67 0.78
CA THR A 24 3.69 0.62 0.07
C THR A 24 3.43 -0.75 0.69
N HIS A 25 3.47 -0.84 2.02
CA HIS A 25 3.17 -2.07 2.73
C HIS A 25 1.75 -2.57 2.42
N HIS A 26 0.74 -1.70 2.51
CA HIS A 26 -0.63 -2.07 2.17
C HIS A 26 -0.80 -2.47 0.70
N TYR A 27 -0.06 -1.86 -0.21
CA TYR A 27 -0.09 -2.23 -1.63
C TYR A 27 0.55 -3.61 -1.86
N CYS A 28 1.70 -3.88 -1.25
CA CYS A 28 2.34 -5.19 -1.27
C CYS A 28 1.40 -6.29 -0.78
N LEU A 29 0.68 -6.05 0.32
CA LEU A 29 -0.30 -6.99 0.86
C LEU A 29 -1.38 -7.35 -0.17
N VAL A 30 -2.04 -6.36 -0.78
CA VAL A 30 -3.14 -6.65 -1.72
C VAL A 30 -2.66 -7.24 -3.05
N SER A 31 -1.41 -7.00 -3.42
CA SER A 31 -0.80 -7.60 -4.60
C SER A 31 -0.24 -9.02 -4.37
N GLY A 32 -0.17 -9.48 -3.12
CA GLY A 32 0.52 -10.73 -2.76
C GLY A 32 2.04 -10.71 -3.05
N ARG A 33 2.63 -9.53 -3.29
CA ARG A 33 4.04 -9.37 -3.69
C ARG A 33 4.81 -8.62 -2.64
N SER A 34 5.84 -9.26 -2.09
CA SER A 34 6.70 -8.67 -1.05
C SER A 34 7.48 -7.43 -1.49
N LYS A 35 7.66 -7.22 -2.81
CA LYS A 35 8.41 -6.09 -3.40
C LYS A 35 7.64 -5.42 -4.54
N ALA A 36 6.33 -5.22 -4.39
CA ALA A 36 5.53 -4.54 -5.39
C ALA A 36 5.93 -3.06 -5.55
N THR A 37 6.06 -2.61 -6.79
CA THR A 37 6.20 -1.18 -7.08
C THR A 37 4.83 -0.53 -7.09
N VAL A 38 4.62 0.46 -6.21
CA VAL A 38 3.35 1.20 -6.16
C VAL A 38 3.21 2.09 -7.40
N PRO A 39 2.14 1.95 -8.20
CA PRO A 39 1.93 2.75 -9.40
C PRO A 39 1.37 4.13 -9.04
N TRP A 40 2.16 4.97 -8.36
CA TRP A 40 1.74 6.28 -7.83
C TRP A 40 0.98 7.14 -8.84
N LEU A 41 1.46 7.18 -10.09
CA LEU A 41 0.82 7.94 -11.16
C LEU A 41 -0.58 7.41 -11.50
N SER A 42 -0.77 6.08 -11.51
CA SER A 42 -2.08 5.48 -11.81
C SER A 42 -3.06 5.72 -10.66
N ILE A 43 -2.59 5.60 -9.41
CA ILE A 43 -3.40 5.86 -8.22
C ILE A 43 -3.79 7.34 -8.15
N THR A 44 -2.86 8.25 -8.41
CA THR A 44 -3.12 9.70 -8.40
C THR A 44 -4.14 10.11 -9.46
N LYS A 45 -4.13 9.47 -10.64
CA LYS A 45 -5.10 9.75 -11.70
C LYS A 45 -6.52 9.32 -11.33
N ASN A 46 -6.68 8.18 -10.64
CA ASN A 46 -7.99 7.59 -10.35
C ASN A 46 -8.01 6.93 -8.95
N PRO A 47 -7.90 7.69 -7.85
CA PRO A 47 -7.75 7.13 -6.50
C PRO A 47 -8.94 6.24 -6.10
N GLN A 48 -10.15 6.61 -6.49
CA GLN A 48 -11.38 5.86 -6.23
C GLN A 48 -11.41 4.46 -6.85
N LEU A 49 -10.53 4.13 -7.81
CA LEU A 49 -10.39 2.76 -8.31
C LEU A 49 -9.60 1.88 -7.35
N TYR A 50 -8.71 2.49 -6.57
CA TYR A 50 -7.74 1.80 -5.72
C TYR A 50 -8.15 1.72 -4.27
N PHE A 51 -8.85 2.71 -3.72
CA PHE A 51 -9.37 2.71 -2.35
C PHE A 51 -10.66 3.52 -2.26
N ALA A 52 -11.44 3.33 -1.20
CA ALA A 52 -12.68 4.07 -0.97
C ALA A 52 -12.39 5.47 -0.38
N ASP A 53 -13.20 6.46 -0.73
CA ASP A 53 -13.02 7.86 -0.31
C ASP A 53 -12.99 8.02 1.22
N GLN A 54 -13.68 7.15 1.96
CA GLN A 54 -13.65 7.15 3.43
C GLN A 54 -12.23 7.05 4.02
N TYR A 55 -11.29 6.44 3.29
CA TYR A 55 -9.93 6.22 3.76
C TYR A 55 -9.00 7.41 3.57
N PHE A 56 -9.47 8.51 2.98
CA PHE A 56 -8.63 9.68 2.73
C PHE A 56 -9.40 10.97 3.06
N PRO A 57 -8.73 12.02 3.58
CA PRO A 57 -9.40 13.30 3.84
C PRO A 57 -9.89 13.94 2.53
N GLU A 58 -11.20 14.20 2.45
CA GLU A 58 -11.90 14.74 1.27
C GLU A 58 -11.27 16.02 0.71
N LYS A 59 -10.77 16.88 1.60
CA LYS A 59 -10.20 18.20 1.23
C LYS A 59 -8.78 18.13 0.67
N ILE A 60 -8.13 16.97 0.68
CA ILE A 60 -6.74 16.82 0.27
C ILE A 60 -6.66 15.93 -0.97
N PRO A 61 -6.15 16.44 -2.10
CA PRO A 61 -5.96 15.60 -3.27
C PRO A 61 -4.92 14.52 -2.96
N PHE A 62 -5.22 13.28 -3.34
CA PHE A 62 -4.24 12.20 -3.24
C PHE A 62 -3.05 12.49 -4.15
N LYS A 63 -1.84 12.40 -3.61
CA LYS A 63 -0.58 12.57 -4.33
C LYS A 63 0.41 11.55 -3.84
N GLU A 64 1.45 11.33 -4.64
CA GLU A 64 2.63 10.63 -4.18
C GLU A 64 3.20 11.30 -2.91
N PRO A 65 3.56 10.54 -1.86
CA PRO A 65 3.95 11.09 -0.57
C PRO A 65 5.09 12.13 -0.63
N SER A 66 6.08 11.90 -1.49
CA SER A 66 7.21 12.83 -1.70
C SER A 66 6.76 14.23 -2.14
N LYS A 67 5.62 14.32 -2.85
CA LYS A 67 5.05 15.55 -3.42
C LYS A 67 4.08 16.29 -2.49
N LEU A 68 3.80 15.76 -1.30
CA LEU A 68 2.93 16.42 -0.33
C LEU A 68 3.65 17.59 0.34
N THR A 69 2.90 18.61 0.76
CA THR A 69 3.44 19.64 1.67
C THR A 69 3.44 19.13 3.10
N TYR A 70 4.16 19.80 4.01
CA TYR A 70 4.14 19.49 5.45
C TYR A 70 2.72 19.49 6.01
N GLY A 71 1.91 20.50 5.68
CA GLY A 71 0.54 20.61 6.14
C GLY A 71 -0.32 19.44 5.64
N GLN A 72 -0.21 19.10 4.36
CA GLN A 72 -0.97 18.00 3.77
C GLN A 72 -0.64 16.65 4.40
N VAL A 73 0.65 16.30 4.52
CA VAL A 73 1.06 15.02 5.11
C VAL A 73 0.69 14.93 6.60
N THR A 74 0.74 16.06 7.32
CA THR A 74 0.34 16.12 8.73
C THR A 74 -1.16 15.86 8.89
N GLU A 75 -1.99 16.49 8.06
CA GLU A 75 -3.45 16.30 8.08
C GLU A 75 -3.84 14.86 7.72
N ILE A 76 -3.20 14.25 6.71
CA ILE A 76 -3.44 12.84 6.34
C ILE A 76 -3.11 11.91 7.51
N LEU A 77 -1.92 12.08 8.11
CA LEU A 77 -1.48 11.24 9.22
C LEU A 77 -2.35 11.45 10.46
N HIS A 78 -2.80 12.69 10.71
CA HIS A 78 -3.74 12.98 11.79
C HIS A 78 -5.09 12.31 11.56
N PHE A 79 -5.64 12.39 10.34
CA PHE A 79 -6.87 11.71 9.96
C PHE A 79 -6.79 10.19 10.20
N TRP A 80 -5.71 9.52 9.78
CA TRP A 80 -5.52 8.09 10.04
C TRP A 80 -5.28 7.75 11.50
N ARG A 81 -4.61 8.61 12.27
CA ARG A 81 -4.48 8.43 13.72
C ARG A 81 -5.85 8.50 14.41
N GLN A 82 -6.74 9.40 13.99
CA GLN A 82 -8.10 9.43 14.53
C GLN A 82 -8.85 8.14 14.17
N ARG A 83 -8.74 7.67 12.92
CA ARG A 83 -9.31 6.36 12.53
C ARG A 83 -8.75 5.20 13.35
N GLN A 84 -7.46 5.21 13.73
CA GLN A 84 -6.87 4.19 14.61
C GLN A 84 -7.60 4.07 15.96
N LYS A 85 -8.10 5.19 16.50
CA LYS A 85 -8.83 5.19 17.78
C LYS A 85 -10.24 4.63 17.66
N HIS A 86 -10.92 4.89 16.54
CA HIS A 86 -12.32 4.52 16.34
C HIS A 86 -12.50 3.15 15.65
N THR A 87 -11.63 2.83 14.68
CA THR A 87 -11.69 1.64 13.83
C THR A 87 -10.27 1.09 13.61
N PRO A 88 -9.65 0.50 14.65
CA PRO A 88 -8.23 0.08 14.62
C PRO A 88 -7.91 -0.95 13.53
N HIS A 89 -8.89 -1.75 13.09
CA HIS A 89 -8.74 -2.76 12.05
C HIS A 89 -9.06 -2.26 10.63
N ASP A 90 -9.50 -1.00 10.47
CA ASP A 90 -9.95 -0.42 9.20
C ASP A 90 -9.42 1.01 8.98
N ILE A 91 -8.09 1.13 9.08
CA ILE A 91 -7.40 2.42 8.93
C ILE A 91 -7.30 2.81 7.45
N PHE A 92 -6.84 1.88 6.62
CA PHE A 92 -6.66 2.05 5.18
C PHE A 92 -6.63 0.68 4.49
N ARG A 93 -7.23 0.57 3.30
CA ARG A 93 -7.19 -0.64 2.49
C ARG A 93 -7.25 -0.30 1.00
N PHE A 94 -6.40 -0.93 0.22
CA PHE A 94 -6.56 -0.97 -1.24
C PHE A 94 -7.59 -2.04 -1.63
N LYS A 95 -8.48 -1.71 -2.55
CA LYS A 95 -9.48 -2.63 -3.12
C LYS A 95 -9.07 -3.20 -4.48
N LYS A 96 -8.03 -2.65 -5.12
CA LYS A 96 -7.47 -3.12 -6.38
C LYS A 96 -5.97 -2.88 -6.39
N TRP A 97 -5.26 -3.69 -7.16
CA TRP A 97 -3.85 -3.48 -7.50
C TRP A 97 -3.65 -3.61 -9.00
N LYS A 98 -2.50 -3.17 -9.50
CA LYS A 98 -2.16 -3.17 -10.93
C LYS A 98 -0.99 -4.11 -11.18
N ASP A 99 -1.16 -5.03 -12.12
CA ASP A 99 -0.11 -5.97 -12.54
C ASP A 99 0.89 -5.34 -13.53
N PHE A 100 1.94 -6.08 -13.91
CA PHE A 100 2.98 -5.66 -14.86
C PHE A 100 2.40 -5.33 -16.23
N ASP A 101 1.38 -6.08 -16.67
CA ASP A 101 0.63 -5.81 -17.91
C ASP A 101 -0.30 -4.58 -17.80
N GLY A 102 -0.36 -3.96 -16.61
CA GLY A 102 -1.20 -2.80 -16.36
C GLY A 102 -2.69 -3.12 -16.17
N ILE A 103 -3.02 -4.40 -15.98
CA ILE A 103 -4.38 -4.87 -15.71
C ILE A 103 -4.73 -4.63 -14.23
N MET A 104 -5.97 -4.24 -13.97
CA MET A 104 -6.51 -4.07 -12.62
C MET A 104 -6.95 -5.41 -12.06
N CYS A 105 -6.39 -5.79 -10.92
CA CYS A 105 -6.63 -7.06 -10.26
C CYS A 105 -7.30 -6.86 -8.89
N ASP A 106 -8.10 -7.84 -8.49
CA ASP A 106 -8.65 -7.96 -7.14
C ASP A 106 -7.55 -8.26 -6.12
N PRO A 107 -7.73 -7.85 -4.86
CA PRO A 107 -6.76 -8.12 -3.81
C PRO A 107 -6.58 -9.62 -3.65
N VAL A 108 -5.33 -10.06 -3.53
CA VAL A 108 -5.02 -11.45 -3.20
C VAL A 108 -5.62 -11.74 -1.81
N THR A 109 -6.56 -12.67 -1.74
CA THR A 109 -7.09 -13.19 -0.48
C THR A 109 -6.07 -14.19 0.10
N ASP A 110 -6.08 -14.36 1.42
CA ASP A 110 -5.19 -15.29 2.15
C ASP A 110 -5.28 -16.75 1.64
N GLU A 111 -6.31 -17.04 0.84
CA GLU A 111 -6.65 -18.32 0.23
C GLU A 111 -5.65 -18.80 -0.84
N CYS A 112 -4.80 -17.91 -1.39
CA CYS A 112 -3.87 -18.26 -2.48
C CYS A 112 -2.42 -18.52 -2.04
N MET A 113 -2.10 -18.42 -0.75
CA MET A 113 -0.72 -18.60 -0.26
C MET A 113 -0.35 -20.05 0.08
N ALA A 114 -1.19 -21.01 -0.29
CA ALA A 114 -0.99 -22.43 -0.01
C ALA A 114 -0.84 -23.27 -1.29
N ASP A 115 -0.03 -22.85 -2.27
CA ASP A 115 0.65 -23.80 -3.17
C ASP A 115 1.86 -23.14 -3.86
N ASP A 116 3.03 -23.21 -3.22
CA ASP A 116 4.30 -23.33 -3.94
C ASP A 116 5.21 -24.25 -3.11
N SER A 117 4.73 -25.48 -2.89
CA SER A 117 5.58 -26.56 -2.38
C SER A 117 6.05 -27.41 -3.54
N GLY A 118 7.02 -26.86 -4.28
CA GLY A 118 8.04 -27.63 -5.00
C GLY A 118 7.60 -28.39 -6.25
N LYS A 119 8.21 -28.04 -7.38
CA LYS A 119 8.92 -29.00 -8.24
C LYS A 119 9.65 -28.29 -9.38
N GLY A 120 10.92 -28.64 -9.55
CA GLY A 120 11.52 -28.70 -10.89
C GLY A 120 12.81 -27.93 -11.10
N ARG A 121 13.92 -28.36 -10.47
CA ARG A 121 15.23 -28.18 -11.08
C ARG A 121 16.17 -29.33 -10.70
N LEU A 122 16.35 -30.28 -11.62
CA LEU A 122 17.66 -30.63 -12.19
C LEU A 122 17.45 -31.63 -13.33
N GLY A 123 17.71 -31.19 -14.55
CA GLY A 123 18.03 -32.08 -15.65
C GLY A 123 19.51 -32.42 -15.57
N TRP A 124 19.83 -33.72 -15.57
CA TRP A 124 21.03 -34.23 -16.21
C TRP A 124 20.73 -35.65 -16.69
N SER A 125 20.62 -35.81 -18.00
CA SER A 125 20.65 -37.11 -18.64
C SER A 125 22.12 -37.54 -18.76
N VAL A 126 22.43 -38.75 -18.29
CA VAL A 126 23.65 -39.48 -18.65
C VAL A 126 23.28 -40.53 -19.70
N GLY A 127 24.00 -40.53 -20.81
CA GLY A 127 24.01 -41.51 -21.88
C GLY A 127 25.16 -41.12 -22.80
N SER A 128 26.10 -41.99 -23.17
CA SER A 128 26.17 -43.45 -23.14
C SER A 128 27.62 -43.89 -22.92
#